data_AF-A0A354Z0G1-F1
#
_entry.id   AF-A0A354Z0G1-F1
#
_cell.length_a   1.000
_cell.length_b   1.000
_cell.length_c   1.000
_cell.angle_alpha   90.00
_cell.angle_beta   90.00
_cell.angle_gamma   90.00
#
_symmetry.space_group_name_H-M   'P 1'
#
loop_
_entity.id
_entity.type
_entity.pdbx_description
1 polymer ?
#
loop_
_entity_poly.entity_id
_entity_poly.type
_entity_poly.pdbx_seq_one_letter_code
_entity_poly.pdbx_strand_id
1 'polypeptide(L)'
;MEFAMDGLACALTAAIGLAVGVSEILNRYQDEPFKVLKTFPALAYVLVNALAAILALVFVDAFQWIDNTGDIRSFLTRVFASGLGAMAIFRSALLTVRIGQRDVGIGMQALLTMFLESVDRAVDRGRAVERAKFVLMLMKDIDFDKAYAILPAFCIESLQGLSAEAQQELIIKIKALKEDTGNNTEIKSALLGLTLLNVVGEAVLRTAVDQLRDRISLHEPGKA
;
A
#
# COMPACT_ATOMS: atom_id res chain seq x y z
N MET A 1 5.15 -43.65 -9.83
CA MET A 1 6.08 -42.84 -9.03
C MET A 1 6.31 -41.48 -9.70
N GLU A 2 6.53 -41.45 -11.01
CA GLU A 2 6.54 -40.20 -11.84
C GLU A 2 5.34 -39.28 -11.60
N PHE A 3 4.10 -39.77 -11.75
CA PHE A 3 2.90 -38.91 -11.62
C PHE A 3 2.76 -38.23 -10.25
N ALA A 4 3.21 -38.87 -9.17
CA ALA A 4 3.20 -38.30 -7.82
C ALA A 4 4.32 -37.25 -7.65
N MET A 5 5.46 -37.47 -8.31
CA MET A 5 6.61 -36.58 -8.28
C MET A 5 6.37 -35.31 -9.12
N ASP A 6 5.65 -35.43 -10.24
CA ASP A 6 5.24 -34.28 -11.05
C ASP A 6 4.15 -33.44 -10.35
N GLY A 7 3.18 -34.09 -9.69
CA GLY A 7 2.21 -33.41 -8.85
C GLY A 7 2.87 -32.66 -7.68
N LEU A 8 3.87 -33.28 -7.05
CA LEU A 8 4.65 -32.65 -5.97
C LEU A 8 5.49 -31.48 -6.48
N ALA A 9 6.12 -31.61 -7.66
CA ALA A 9 6.89 -30.54 -8.28
C ALA A 9 6.00 -29.31 -8.56
N CYS A 10 4.81 -29.53 -9.13
CA CYS A 10 3.80 -28.49 -9.34
C CYS A 10 3.39 -27.82 -8.02
N ALA A 11 3.08 -28.60 -6.99
CA ALA A 11 2.66 -28.07 -5.69
C ALA A 11 3.74 -27.23 -5.01
N LEU A 12 5.00 -27.71 -4.98
CA LEU A 12 6.12 -26.98 -4.39
C LEU A 12 6.48 -25.73 -5.18
N THR A 13 6.43 -25.80 -6.51
CA THR A 13 6.70 -24.64 -7.38
C THR A 13 5.63 -23.57 -7.21
N ALA A 14 4.36 -23.96 -7.16
CA ALA A 14 3.26 -23.06 -6.85
C ALA A 14 3.43 -22.43 -5.46
N ALA A 15 3.85 -23.21 -4.46
CA ALA A 15 4.10 -22.72 -3.11
C ALA A 15 5.21 -21.66 -3.07
N ILE A 16 6.27 -21.81 -3.86
CA ILE A 16 7.31 -20.77 -4.01
C ILE A 16 6.70 -19.49 -4.59
N GLY A 17 5.92 -19.58 -5.66
CA GLY A 17 5.23 -18.43 -6.26
C GLY A 17 4.28 -17.73 -5.29
N LEU A 18 3.48 -18.51 -4.54
CA LEU A 18 2.60 -17.99 -3.49
C LEU A 18 3.40 -17.26 -2.39
N ALA A 19 4.46 -17.88 -1.89
CA ALA A 19 5.29 -17.31 -0.82
C ALA A 19 5.93 -16.00 -1.26
N VAL A 20 6.45 -15.93 -2.49
CA VAL A 20 7.03 -14.69 -3.04
C VAL A 20 5.95 -13.62 -3.21
N GLY A 21 4.81 -13.93 -3.81
CA GLY A 21 3.71 -12.98 -3.98
C GLY A 21 3.18 -12.43 -2.64
N VAL A 22 3.05 -13.29 -1.62
CA VAL A 22 2.68 -12.86 -0.26
C VAL A 22 3.78 -11.96 0.33
N SER A 23 5.06 -12.35 0.21
CA SER A 23 6.17 -11.56 0.77
C SER A 23 6.24 -10.14 0.20
N GLU A 24 5.92 -9.97 -1.08
CA GLU A 24 5.88 -8.65 -1.72
C GLU A 24 4.76 -7.78 -1.18
N ILE A 25 3.55 -8.35 -1.00
CA ILE A 25 2.42 -7.63 -0.40
C ILE A 25 2.76 -7.22 1.04
N LEU A 26 3.30 -8.14 1.84
CA LEU A 26 3.67 -7.86 3.22
C LEU A 26 4.71 -6.74 3.32
N ASN A 27 5.70 -6.73 2.43
CA ASN A 27 6.72 -5.69 2.41
C ASN A 27 6.18 -4.32 1.94
N ARG A 28 5.15 -4.32 1.09
CA ARG A 28 4.52 -3.09 0.56
C ARG A 28 3.55 -2.45 1.54
N TYR A 29 2.79 -3.23 2.31
CA TYR A 29 1.76 -2.73 3.23
C TYR A 29 2.11 -3.08 4.69
N GLN A 30 2.96 -2.26 5.30
CA GLN A 30 3.47 -2.50 6.66
C GLN A 30 2.42 -2.28 7.76
N ASP A 31 1.45 -1.38 7.53
CA ASP A 31 0.51 -0.96 8.57
C ASP A 31 -0.62 -1.98 8.85
N GLU A 32 -1.12 -2.70 7.83
CA GLU A 32 -2.17 -3.74 7.99
C GLU A 32 -2.04 -4.94 7.01
N PRO A 33 -0.90 -5.66 7.03
CA PRO A 33 -0.57 -6.66 6.02
C PRO A 33 -1.62 -7.77 5.83
N PHE A 34 -2.15 -8.30 6.93
CA PHE A 34 -3.07 -9.44 6.91
C PHE A 34 -4.47 -9.09 6.40
N LYS A 35 -4.91 -7.83 6.54
CA LYS A 35 -6.20 -7.39 5.97
C LYS A 35 -6.08 -7.24 4.45
N VAL A 36 -4.94 -6.71 3.97
CA VAL A 36 -4.69 -6.52 2.54
C VAL A 36 -4.69 -7.85 1.80
N LEU A 37 -4.12 -8.91 2.37
CA LEU A 37 -4.10 -10.25 1.77
C LEU A 37 -5.48 -10.84 1.48
N LYS A 38 -6.53 -10.39 2.17
CA LYS A 38 -7.92 -10.87 1.97
C LYS A 38 -8.65 -10.12 0.85
N THR A 39 -8.06 -9.06 0.30
CA THR A 39 -8.68 -8.31 -0.80
C THR A 39 -8.61 -9.12 -2.09
N PHE A 40 -9.66 -9.05 -2.92
CA PHE A 40 -9.70 -9.77 -4.19
C PHE A 40 -8.49 -9.48 -5.09
N PRO A 41 -8.03 -8.21 -5.25
CA PRO A 41 -6.85 -7.92 -6.05
C PRO A 41 -5.56 -8.53 -5.47
N ALA A 42 -5.41 -8.58 -4.14
CA ALA A 42 -4.25 -9.19 -3.50
C ALA A 42 -4.25 -10.72 -3.70
N LEU A 43 -5.42 -11.35 -3.60
CA LEU A 43 -5.58 -12.77 -3.90
C LEU A 43 -5.24 -13.06 -5.37
N ALA A 44 -5.76 -12.25 -6.30
CA ALA A 44 -5.45 -12.36 -7.72
C ALA A 44 -3.95 -12.21 -8.00
N TYR A 45 -3.29 -11.26 -7.34
CA TYR A 45 -1.84 -11.07 -7.43
C TYR A 45 -1.06 -12.32 -7.00
N VAL A 46 -1.40 -12.86 -5.82
CA VAL A 46 -0.76 -14.08 -5.29
C VAL A 46 -1.02 -15.29 -6.19
N LEU A 47 -2.23 -15.42 -6.75
CA LEU A 47 -2.57 -16.47 -7.72
C LEU A 47 -1.78 -16.34 -9.03
N VAL A 48 -1.62 -15.14 -9.58
CA VAL A 48 -0.81 -14.90 -10.78
C VAL A 48 0.63 -15.35 -10.55
N ASN A 49 1.21 -15.08 -9.37
CA ASN A 49 2.56 -15.54 -9.04
C ASN A 49 2.65 -17.07 -8.97
N ALA A 50 1.66 -17.74 -8.38
CA ALA A 50 1.61 -19.20 -8.36
C ALA A 50 1.50 -19.80 -9.77
N LEU A 51 0.61 -19.26 -10.60
CA LEU A 51 0.43 -19.70 -11.98
C LEU A 51 1.66 -19.45 -12.83
N ALA A 52 2.34 -18.32 -12.66
CA ALA A 52 3.59 -18.00 -13.33
C ALA A 52 4.68 -19.03 -13.02
N ALA A 53 4.80 -19.42 -11.74
CA ALA A 53 5.76 -20.44 -11.31
C ALA A 53 5.44 -21.81 -11.93
N ILE A 54 4.16 -22.22 -11.95
CA ILE A 54 3.74 -23.48 -12.60
C ILE A 54 4.03 -23.44 -14.10
N LEU A 55 3.71 -22.34 -14.77
CA LEU A 55 3.99 -22.18 -16.21
C LEU A 55 5.49 -22.31 -16.48
N ALA A 56 6.35 -21.70 -15.66
CA ALA A 56 7.80 -21.85 -15.79
C ALA A 56 8.25 -23.31 -15.66
N LEU A 57 7.64 -24.08 -14.75
CA LEU A 57 7.92 -25.53 -14.64
C LEU A 57 7.49 -26.28 -15.90
N VAL A 58 6.30 -25.99 -16.44
CA VAL A 58 5.83 -26.54 -17.72
C VAL A 58 6.81 -26.21 -18.85
N PHE A 59 7.37 -25.00 -18.89
CA PHE A 59 8.38 -24.63 -19.87
C PHE A 59 9.69 -25.41 -19.67
N VAL A 60 10.21 -25.47 -18.44
CA VAL A 60 11.43 -26.24 -18.11
C VAL A 60 11.30 -27.69 -18.55
N ASP A 61 10.13 -28.29 -18.31
CA ASP A 61 9.84 -29.68 -18.65
C ASP A 61 9.61 -29.87 -20.16
N ALA A 62 8.84 -28.99 -20.80
CA ALA A 62 8.56 -29.09 -22.24
C ALA A 62 9.82 -28.94 -23.09
N PHE A 63 10.75 -28.07 -22.69
CA PHE A 63 11.99 -27.81 -23.40
C PHE A 63 13.17 -28.67 -22.91
N GLN A 64 12.95 -29.51 -21.89
CA GLN A 64 13.99 -30.33 -21.27
C GLN A 64 15.22 -29.49 -20.88
N TRP A 65 15.00 -28.27 -20.39
CA TRP A 65 16.08 -27.36 -19.99
C TRP A 65 16.85 -27.86 -18.79
N ILE A 66 16.21 -28.67 -17.95
CA ILE A 66 16.82 -29.33 -16.81
C ILE A 66 16.44 -30.80 -16.92
N ASP A 67 17.46 -31.67 -16.96
CA ASP A 67 17.25 -33.11 -17.07
C ASP A 67 16.36 -33.62 -15.94
N ASN A 68 15.29 -34.33 -16.28
CA ASN A 68 14.42 -35.00 -15.31
C ASN A 68 14.93 -36.42 -15.06
N THR A 69 16.04 -36.55 -14.35
CA THR A 69 16.68 -37.86 -14.06
C THR A 69 15.98 -38.66 -12.97
N GLY A 70 14.96 -38.07 -12.31
CA GLY A 70 14.20 -38.68 -11.22
C GLY A 70 14.92 -38.71 -9.88
N ASP A 71 16.14 -38.14 -9.80
CA ASP A 71 16.85 -37.96 -8.54
C ASP A 71 16.37 -36.70 -7.78
N ILE A 72 16.65 -36.65 -6.47
CA ILE A 72 16.25 -35.51 -5.65
C ILE A 72 16.90 -34.19 -6.10
N ARG A 73 18.10 -34.27 -6.71
CA ARG A 73 18.85 -33.09 -7.15
C ARG A 73 18.18 -32.44 -8.37
N SER A 74 17.87 -33.20 -9.40
CA SER A 74 17.15 -32.72 -10.57
C SER A 74 15.77 -32.21 -10.18
N PHE A 75 15.06 -32.93 -9.32
CA PHE A 75 13.77 -32.53 -8.78
C PHE A 75 13.83 -31.15 -8.11
N LEU A 76 14.73 -30.95 -7.13
CA LEU A 76 14.87 -29.68 -6.44
C LEU A 76 15.32 -28.56 -7.39
N THR A 77 16.21 -28.87 -8.32
CA THR A 77 16.72 -27.88 -9.28
C THR A 77 15.60 -27.40 -10.20
N ARG A 78 14.76 -28.29 -10.72
CA ARG A 78 13.55 -27.93 -11.50
C ARG A 78 12.61 -27.05 -10.69
N VAL A 79 12.26 -27.45 -9.47
CA VAL A 79 11.34 -26.71 -8.59
C VAL A 79 11.86 -25.31 -8.28
N PHE A 80 13.11 -25.19 -7.82
CA PHE A 80 13.68 -23.90 -7.45
C PHE A 80 13.97 -23.01 -8.66
N ALA A 81 14.52 -23.57 -9.75
CA ALA A 81 14.79 -22.80 -10.97
C ALA A 81 13.50 -22.27 -11.60
N SER A 82 12.44 -23.08 -11.63
CA SER A 82 11.13 -22.66 -12.15
C SER A 82 10.48 -21.63 -11.23
N GLY A 83 10.40 -21.92 -9.93
CA GLY A 83 9.75 -21.06 -8.95
C GLY A 83 10.44 -19.69 -8.82
N LEU A 84 11.75 -19.67 -8.59
CA LEU A 84 12.51 -18.42 -8.43
C LEU A 84 12.80 -17.76 -9.77
N GLY A 85 13.04 -18.53 -10.83
CA GLY A 85 13.28 -18.01 -12.18
C GLY A 85 12.07 -17.30 -12.76
N ALA A 86 10.86 -17.84 -12.54
CA ALA A 86 9.62 -17.13 -12.87
C ALA A 86 9.57 -15.75 -12.20
N MET A 87 9.87 -15.68 -10.90
CA MET A 87 9.88 -14.42 -10.16
C MET A 87 10.94 -13.45 -10.67
N ALA A 88 12.13 -13.95 -11.02
CA ALA A 88 13.19 -13.13 -11.61
C ALA A 88 12.79 -12.55 -12.97
N ILE A 89 12.16 -13.35 -13.84
CA ILE A 89 11.68 -12.91 -15.16
C ILE A 89 10.53 -11.92 -15.03
N PHE A 90 9.53 -12.20 -14.19
CA PHE A 90 8.39 -11.30 -13.98
C PHE A 90 8.80 -9.96 -13.38
N ARG A 91 9.82 -9.94 -12.52
CA ARG A 91 10.41 -8.71 -11.95
C ARG A 91 11.39 -8.02 -12.90
N SER A 92 11.79 -8.67 -14.00
CA SER A 92 12.75 -8.09 -14.93
C SER A 92 12.10 -6.94 -15.71
N ALA A 93 12.64 -5.74 -15.52
CA ALA A 93 12.25 -4.54 -16.24
C ALA A 93 13.00 -4.47 -17.59
N LEU A 94 12.97 -5.54 -18.40
CA LEU A 94 13.83 -5.65 -19.58
C LEU A 94 13.59 -4.56 -20.63
N LEU A 95 12.43 -3.89 -20.57
CA LEU A 95 12.17 -2.69 -21.35
C LEU A 95 11.50 -1.66 -20.43
N THR A 96 12.14 -0.52 -20.19
CA THR A 96 11.49 0.65 -19.60
C THR A 96 11.47 1.74 -20.66
N VAL A 97 10.30 2.35 -20.89
CA VAL A 97 10.16 3.51 -21.76
C VAL A 97 9.81 4.70 -20.90
N ARG A 98 10.63 5.74 -21.03
CA ARG A 98 10.42 7.00 -20.34
C ARG A 98 9.39 7.82 -21.11
N ILE A 99 8.21 8.02 -20.53
CA ILE A 99 7.16 8.87 -21.09
C ILE A 99 7.04 10.10 -20.19
N GLY A 100 7.59 11.23 -20.65
CA GLY A 100 7.68 12.44 -19.84
C GLY A 100 8.68 12.30 -18.68
N GLN A 101 8.22 12.46 -17.44
CA GLN A 101 9.03 12.31 -16.21
C GLN A 101 8.81 10.97 -15.48
N ARG A 102 8.10 10.02 -16.09
CA ARG A 102 7.87 8.69 -15.51
C ARG A 102 8.51 7.62 -16.38
N ASP A 103 9.29 6.75 -15.75
CA ASP A 103 9.76 5.52 -16.36
C ASP A 103 8.64 4.48 -16.26
N VAL A 104 8.10 4.07 -17.42
CA VAL A 104 7.07 3.05 -17.50
C VAL A 104 7.72 1.77 -17.98
N GLY A 105 7.72 0.73 -17.14
CA GLY A 105 8.11 -0.61 -17.58
C GLY A 105 7.18 -1.09 -18.68
N ILE A 106 7.74 -1.45 -19.84
CA ILE A 106 7.07 -2.19 -20.90
C ILE A 106 7.45 -3.67 -20.70
N GLY A 107 6.56 -4.49 -20.16
CA GLY A 107 6.87 -5.91 -19.96
C GLY A 107 5.95 -6.60 -18.95
N MET A 108 6.34 -7.81 -18.51
CA MET A 108 5.58 -8.59 -17.53
C MET A 108 5.43 -7.89 -16.19
N GLN A 109 6.39 -7.03 -15.83
CA GLN A 109 6.29 -6.18 -14.65
C GLN A 109 5.12 -5.18 -14.74
N ALA A 110 4.77 -4.69 -15.94
CA ALA A 110 3.64 -3.77 -16.13
C ALA A 110 2.30 -4.41 -15.76
N LEU A 111 2.13 -5.70 -16.06
CA LEU A 111 0.96 -6.47 -15.65
C LEU A 111 0.88 -6.54 -14.12
N LEU A 112 1.99 -6.81 -13.44
CA LEU A 112 2.05 -6.80 -11.98
C LEU A 112 1.74 -5.41 -11.41
N THR A 113 2.27 -4.34 -12.02
CA THR A 113 1.97 -2.96 -11.64
C THR A 113 0.48 -2.65 -11.75
N MET A 114 -0.21 -3.07 -12.82
CA MET A 114 -1.65 -2.87 -12.96
C MET A 114 -2.46 -3.58 -11.86
N PHE A 115 -2.06 -4.80 -11.48
CA PHE A 115 -2.70 -5.51 -10.37
C PHE A 115 -2.43 -4.81 -9.04
N LEU A 116 -1.19 -4.42 -8.77
CA LEU A 116 -0.80 -3.70 -7.55
C LEU A 116 -1.51 -2.35 -7.45
N GLU A 117 -1.67 -1.61 -8.54
CA GLU A 117 -2.47 -0.38 -8.57
C GLU A 117 -3.95 -0.66 -8.29
N SER A 118 -4.48 -1.81 -8.73
CA SER A 118 -5.84 -2.21 -8.38
C SER A 118 -5.98 -2.60 -6.91
N VAL A 119 -4.94 -3.21 -6.33
CA VAL A 119 -4.86 -3.47 -4.87
C VAL A 119 -4.84 -2.14 -4.13
N ASP A 120 -3.96 -1.21 -4.53
CA ASP A 120 -3.86 0.13 -3.95
C ASP A 120 -5.22 0.83 -3.95
N ARG A 121 -5.92 0.85 -5.10
CA ARG A 121 -7.27 1.44 -5.19
C ARG A 121 -8.30 0.77 -4.28
N ALA A 122 -8.25 -0.56 -4.12
CA ALA A 122 -9.17 -1.28 -3.25
C ALA A 122 -8.88 -1.03 -1.76
N VAL A 123 -7.60 -1.03 -1.38
CA VAL A 123 -7.12 -0.70 -0.04
C VAL A 123 -7.45 0.75 0.30
N ASP A 124 -7.21 1.68 -0.61
CA ASP A 124 -7.50 3.10 -0.42
C ASP A 124 -8.98 3.36 -0.20
N ARG A 125 -9.87 2.66 -0.92
CA ARG A 125 -11.33 2.77 -0.69
C ARG A 125 -11.74 2.27 0.70
N GLY A 126 -11.21 1.13 1.14
CA GLY A 126 -11.48 0.60 2.48
C GLY A 126 -10.95 1.55 3.57
N ARG A 127 -9.70 1.97 3.43
CA ARG A 127 -9.05 2.91 4.35
C ARG A 127 -9.72 4.27 4.36
N ALA A 128 -10.20 4.78 3.22
CA ALA A 128 -10.86 6.09 3.16
C ALA A 128 -12.09 6.15 4.09
N VAL A 129 -12.86 5.07 4.20
CA VAL A 129 -14.02 5.01 5.10
C VAL A 129 -13.58 5.05 6.56
N GLU A 130 -12.59 4.27 6.95
CA GLU A 130 -12.07 4.24 8.33
C GLU A 130 -11.45 5.59 8.72
N ARG A 131 -10.65 6.17 7.83
CA ARG A 131 -10.03 7.49 8.02
C ARG A 131 -11.07 8.60 8.13
N ALA A 132 -12.09 8.60 7.29
CA ALA A 132 -13.18 9.57 7.36
C ALA A 132 -13.92 9.46 8.71
N LYS A 133 -14.25 8.24 9.15
CA LYS A 133 -14.88 8.02 10.47
C LYS A 133 -13.99 8.49 11.62
N PHE A 134 -12.71 8.12 11.60
CA PHE A 134 -11.74 8.55 12.61
C PHE A 134 -11.68 10.08 12.71
N VAL A 135 -11.53 10.77 11.59
CA VAL A 135 -11.42 12.23 11.57
C VAL A 135 -12.72 12.91 11.99
N LEU A 136 -13.87 12.43 11.51
CA LEU A 136 -15.18 12.99 11.90
C LEU A 136 -15.41 12.88 13.41
N MET A 137 -15.00 11.78 14.04
CA MET A 137 -15.09 11.63 15.50
C MET A 137 -14.07 12.52 16.22
N LEU A 138 -12.82 12.54 15.75
CA LEU A 138 -11.74 13.27 16.42
C LEU A 138 -11.93 14.79 16.34
N MET A 139 -12.33 15.30 15.18
CA MET A 139 -12.55 16.72 14.90
C MET A 139 -13.95 17.21 15.27
N LYS A 140 -14.78 16.34 15.88
CA LYS A 140 -16.10 16.73 16.36
C LYS A 140 -15.98 17.85 17.39
N ASP A 141 -16.83 18.86 17.24
CA ASP A 141 -16.92 20.04 18.11
C ASP A 141 -15.66 20.96 18.08
N ILE A 142 -14.82 20.82 17.05
CA ILE A 142 -13.63 21.64 16.84
C ILE A 142 -13.96 22.84 15.94
N ASP A 143 -13.58 24.02 16.40
CA ASP A 143 -13.66 25.27 15.66
C ASP A 143 -12.55 25.33 14.60
N PHE A 144 -12.96 25.52 13.34
CA PHE A 144 -12.03 25.51 12.22
C PHE A 144 -10.99 26.63 12.32
N ASP A 145 -11.39 27.86 12.67
CA ASP A 145 -10.48 29.00 12.67
C ASP A 145 -9.44 28.89 13.78
N LYS A 146 -9.85 28.43 14.97
CA LYS A 146 -8.92 28.15 16.08
C LYS A 146 -7.98 26.99 15.75
N ALA A 147 -8.52 25.89 15.19
CA ALA A 147 -7.71 24.74 14.81
C ALA A 147 -6.73 25.09 13.68
N TYR A 148 -7.17 25.79 12.65
CA TYR A 148 -6.35 26.25 11.53
C TYR A 148 -5.12 27.04 12.00
N ALA A 149 -5.27 27.86 13.04
CA ALA A 149 -4.20 28.72 13.54
C ALA A 149 -3.07 27.97 14.27
N ILE A 150 -3.37 26.85 14.94
CA ILE A 150 -2.43 26.22 15.89
C ILE A 150 -2.12 24.77 15.52
N LEU A 151 -3.13 23.99 15.11
CA LEU A 151 -3.02 22.55 14.94
C LEU A 151 -1.99 22.13 13.88
N PRO A 152 -1.90 22.76 12.69
CA PRO A 152 -0.90 22.38 11.70
C PRO A 152 0.53 22.58 12.18
N ALA A 153 0.81 23.73 12.81
CA ALA A 153 2.14 24.04 13.33
C ALA A 153 2.54 23.02 14.40
N PHE A 154 1.65 22.73 15.36
CA PHE A 154 1.89 21.73 16.39
C PHE A 154 2.17 20.34 15.80
N CYS A 155 1.39 19.91 14.81
CA CYS A 155 1.57 18.62 14.16
C CYS A 155 2.90 18.52 13.39
N ILE A 156 3.30 19.58 12.67
CA ILE A 156 4.55 19.61 11.90
C ILE A 156 5.76 19.60 12.84
N GLU A 157 5.76 20.42 13.88
CA GLU A 157 6.86 20.49 14.87
C GLU A 157 6.99 19.20 15.70
N SER A 158 5.91 18.41 15.81
CA SER A 158 5.96 17.10 16.46
C SER A 158 6.69 16.04 15.62
N LEU A 159 6.93 16.28 14.32
CA LEU A 159 7.60 15.34 13.43
C LEU A 159 9.11 15.58 13.40
N GLN A 160 9.89 14.50 13.45
CA GLN A 160 11.32 14.53 13.18
C GLN A 160 11.56 14.21 11.69
N GLY A 161 11.89 15.23 10.89
CA GLY A 161 12.39 15.03 9.52
C GLY A 161 11.36 15.11 8.39
N LEU A 162 10.30 15.92 8.53
CA LEU A 162 9.44 16.25 7.39
C LEU A 162 10.24 17.05 6.34
N SER A 163 10.16 16.69 5.06
CA SER A 163 10.84 17.43 3.99
C SER A 163 10.20 18.80 3.75
N ALA A 164 10.99 19.75 3.26
CA ALA A 164 10.51 21.10 2.96
C ALA A 164 9.40 21.09 1.89
N GLU A 165 9.49 20.19 0.92
CA GLU A 165 8.49 20.02 -0.15
C GLU A 165 7.15 19.53 0.42
N ALA A 166 7.19 18.50 1.27
CA ALA A 166 5.99 17.96 1.90
C ALA A 166 5.31 18.97 2.83
N GLN A 167 6.10 19.74 3.58
CA GLN A 167 5.61 20.83 4.41
C GLN A 167 4.93 21.93 3.56
N GLN A 168 5.55 22.32 2.44
CA GLN A 168 5.00 23.34 1.56
C GLN A 168 3.69 22.88 0.91
N GLU A 169 3.63 21.64 0.43
CA GLU A 169 2.41 21.06 -0.15
C GLU A 169 1.27 21.04 0.88
N LEU A 170 1.57 20.66 2.13
CA LEU A 170 0.61 20.66 3.23
C LEU A 170 0.05 22.07 3.49
N ILE A 171 0.93 23.07 3.59
CA ILE A 171 0.54 24.47 3.83
C ILE A 171 -0.38 24.99 2.71
N ILE A 172 -0.07 24.67 1.45
CA ILE A 172 -0.90 25.08 0.30
C ILE A 172 -2.32 24.49 0.42
N LYS A 173 -2.44 23.19 0.71
CA LYS A 173 -3.75 22.53 0.87
C LYS A 173 -4.55 23.12 2.02
N ILE A 174 -3.91 23.39 3.15
CA ILE A 174 -4.56 23.99 4.33
C ILE A 174 -5.05 25.40 4.02
N LYS A 175 -4.26 26.24 3.33
CA LYS A 175 -4.69 27.58 2.91
C LYS A 175 -5.92 27.53 1.98
N ALA A 176 -5.94 26.61 1.03
CA ALA A 176 -7.07 26.43 0.13
C ALA A 176 -8.38 26.09 0.89
N LEU A 177 -8.31 25.31 1.98
CA LEU A 177 -9.48 25.02 2.82
C LEU A 177 -10.03 26.26 3.54
N LYS A 178 -9.16 27.22 3.88
CA LYS A 178 -9.58 28.48 4.50
C LYS A 178 -10.31 29.37 3.49
N GLU A 179 -9.80 29.42 2.27
CA GLU A 179 -10.35 30.23 1.17
C GLU A 179 -11.65 29.66 0.59
N ASP A 180 -11.90 28.36 0.76
CA ASP A 180 -13.12 27.71 0.32
C ASP A 180 -14.36 28.24 1.07
N THR A 181 -15.28 28.89 0.38
CA THR A 181 -16.52 29.43 0.99
C THR A 181 -17.71 28.49 0.89
N GLY A 182 -17.58 27.35 0.20
CA GLY A 182 -18.68 26.42 -0.06
C GLY A 182 -18.99 25.47 1.10
N ASN A 183 -18.05 25.26 2.02
CA ASN A 183 -18.16 24.27 3.09
C ASN A 183 -18.49 24.90 4.46
N ASN A 184 -19.39 24.26 5.21
CA ASN A 184 -19.65 24.53 6.64
C ASN A 184 -18.35 24.34 7.45
N THR A 185 -18.13 25.20 8.46
CA THR A 185 -17.07 25.11 9.48
C THR A 185 -16.80 23.69 9.98
N GLU A 186 -17.82 22.88 10.27
CA GLU A 186 -17.66 21.49 10.73
C GLU A 186 -16.97 20.60 9.68
N ILE A 187 -17.39 20.72 8.42
CA ILE A 187 -16.78 20.00 7.29
C ILE A 187 -15.36 20.51 7.05
N LYS A 188 -15.10 21.81 7.19
CA LYS A 188 -13.75 22.38 7.10
C LYS A 188 -12.83 21.84 8.20
N SER A 189 -13.31 21.73 9.44
CA SER A 189 -12.57 21.10 10.54
C SER A 189 -12.24 19.64 10.24
N ALA A 190 -13.20 18.87 9.71
CA ALA A 190 -12.95 17.49 9.29
C ALA A 190 -11.94 17.42 8.13
N LEU A 191 -12.05 18.28 7.11
CA LEU A 191 -11.10 18.32 5.99
C LEU A 191 -9.69 18.73 6.43
N LEU A 192 -9.58 19.65 7.39
CA LEU A 192 -8.31 20.01 8.03
C LEU A 192 -7.68 18.80 8.71
N GLY A 193 -8.47 18.08 9.53
CA GLY A 193 -8.02 16.85 10.20
C GLY A 193 -7.59 15.78 9.20
N LEU A 194 -8.33 15.57 8.10
CA LEU A 194 -7.97 14.61 7.07
C LEU A 194 -6.67 14.99 6.34
N THR A 195 -6.50 16.28 6.07
CA THR A 195 -5.29 16.83 5.43
C THR A 195 -4.06 16.62 6.31
N LEU A 196 -4.18 16.86 7.62
CA LEU A 196 -3.12 16.60 8.59
C LEU A 196 -2.85 15.10 8.75
N LEU A 197 -3.90 14.27 8.84
CA LEU A 197 -3.80 12.80 8.96
C LEU A 197 -2.94 12.19 7.84
N ASN A 198 -3.03 12.73 6.62
CA ASN A 198 -2.22 12.27 5.47
C ASN A 198 -0.71 12.42 5.68
N VAL A 199 -0.29 13.40 6.48
CA VAL A 199 1.13 13.74 6.66
C VAL A 199 1.65 13.22 8.00
N VAL A 200 0.90 13.39 9.07
CA VAL A 200 1.40 13.12 10.43
C VAL A 200 0.95 11.77 10.99
N GLY A 201 -0.02 11.11 10.35
CA GLY A 201 -0.57 9.83 10.81
C GLY A 201 -1.54 9.95 11.98
N GLU A 202 -2.16 8.82 12.33
CA GLU A 202 -3.29 8.76 13.28
C GLU A 202 -2.88 9.16 14.71
N ALA A 203 -1.77 8.59 15.19
CA ALA A 203 -1.32 8.78 16.57
C ALA A 203 -0.93 10.23 16.88
N VAL A 204 -0.19 10.88 15.96
CA VAL A 204 0.23 12.27 16.12
C VAL A 204 -0.97 13.20 16.06
N LEU A 205 -1.87 13.01 15.09
CA LEU A 205 -3.06 13.85 14.97
C LEU A 205 -3.98 13.72 16.19
N ARG A 206 -4.22 12.50 16.68
CA ARG A 206 -5.00 12.26 17.90
C ARG A 206 -4.40 13.01 19.08
N THR A 207 -3.09 12.81 19.31
CA THR A 207 -2.38 13.45 20.42
C THR A 207 -2.44 14.98 20.33
N ALA A 208 -2.24 15.53 19.13
CA ALA A 208 -2.30 16.97 18.90
C ALA A 208 -3.69 17.55 19.18
N VAL A 209 -4.75 16.90 18.69
CA VAL A 209 -6.13 17.33 18.94
C VAL A 209 -6.47 17.24 20.42
N ASP A 210 -6.10 16.15 21.08
CA ASP A 210 -6.39 15.95 22.50
C ASP A 210 -5.67 16.98 23.39
N GLN A 211 -4.41 17.29 23.11
CA GLN A 211 -3.65 18.30 23.86
C GLN A 211 -4.13 19.74 23.62
N LEU A 212 -4.64 20.02 22.43
CA LEU A 212 -5.10 21.37 22.07
C LEU A 212 -6.60 21.56 22.22
N ARG A 213 -7.35 20.51 22.62
CA ARG A 213 -8.81 20.45 22.59
C ARG A 213 -9.46 21.66 23.26
N ASP A 214 -9.00 22.04 24.45
CA ASP A 214 -9.53 23.19 25.20
C ASP A 214 -9.35 24.54 24.46
N ARG A 215 -8.34 24.63 23.59
CA ARG A 215 -8.01 25.85 22.84
C ARG A 215 -8.69 25.91 21.47
N ILE A 216 -9.06 24.77 20.91
CA ILE A 216 -9.58 24.66 19.54
C ILE A 216 -11.06 24.25 19.50
N SER A 217 -11.69 23.96 20.63
CA SER A 217 -13.11 23.60 20.68
C SER A 217 -14.04 24.80 20.41
N LEU A 218 -15.26 24.49 19.95
CA LEU A 218 -16.35 25.46 19.79
C LEU A 218 -16.79 26.08 21.11
N HIS A 219 -16.60 25.40 22.25
CA HIS A 219 -16.90 25.92 23.58
C HIS A 219 -15.65 26.52 24.25
N GLU A 220 -15.83 27.66 24.93
CA GLU A 220 -14.80 28.21 25.83
C GLU A 220 -14.63 27.27 27.05
N PRO A 221 -13.39 26.95 27.46
CA PRO A 221 -13.17 26.23 28.70
C PRO A 221 -13.63 27.11 29.87
N GLY A 222 -14.74 26.74 30.52
CA GLY A 222 -15.13 27.31 31.83
C GLY A 222 -16.47 28.05 31.94
N LYS A 223 -17.55 27.60 31.28
CA LYS A 223 -18.93 28.00 31.67
C LYS A 223 -19.85 26.79 31.81
N ALA A 224 -19.90 26.25 33.03
CA ALA A 224 -21.10 25.67 33.62
C ALA A 224 -21.44 26.51 34.86
#